data_AF-A0A8T6QIH9-F1
#
_entry.id   AF-A0A8T6QIH9-F1
#
_cell.length_a   1.000
_cell.length_b   1.000
_cell.length_c   1.000
_cell.angle_alpha   90.00
_cell.angle_beta   90.00
_cell.angle_gamma   90.00
#
_symmetry.space_group_name_H-M   'P 1'
#
loop_
_entity.id
_entity.type
_entity.pdbx_description
1 polymer ?
#
loop_
_entity_poly.entity_id
_entity_poly.type
_entity_poly.pdbx_seq_one_letter_code
_entity_poly.pdbx_strand_id
1 'polypeptide(L)'
;MVTKIIFRNSPIAVIFVSVLILANILAWGLALGEFGNNGALMAASLLAWSYGLRHAVDADHIAAIDNVTRKLMQQGKRPFSVGAWFSLGHSTIVVLASAAIA
;
A
#
# COMPACT_ATOMS: atom_id res chain seq x y z
N MET A 1 19.11 18.44 -9.10
CA MET A 1 20.28 17.51 -9.08
C MET A 1 20.10 16.35 -8.07
N VAL A 2 19.41 16.55 -6.94
CA VAL A 2 19.18 15.52 -5.89
C VAL A 2 18.19 14.42 -6.31
N THR A 3 17.11 14.75 -7.02
CA THR A 3 16.06 13.78 -7.41
C THR A 3 16.55 12.70 -8.39
N LYS A 4 17.56 13.01 -9.23
CA LYS A 4 18.14 12.07 -10.21
C LYS A 4 19.02 10.98 -9.59
N ILE A 5 19.44 11.12 -8.32
CA ILE A 5 20.33 10.16 -7.64
C ILE A 5 19.52 9.07 -6.93
N ILE A 6 18.35 9.41 -6.38
CA ILE A 6 17.49 8.48 -5.64
C ILE A 6 16.89 7.41 -6.57
N PHE A 7 16.36 7.82 -7.71
CA PHE A 7 15.73 6.89 -8.67
C PHE A 7 16.72 6.07 -9.51
N ARG A 8 18.00 6.47 -9.59
CA ARG A 8 18.99 5.78 -10.43
C ARG A 8 19.63 4.56 -9.76
N ASN A 9 19.50 4.40 -8.44
CA ASN A 9 20.32 3.43 -7.68
C ASN A 9 19.53 2.34 -6.93
N SER A 10 18.21 2.22 -7.13
CA SER A 10 17.36 1.22 -6.44
C SER A 10 16.23 0.72 -7.36
N PRO A 11 16.52 -0.13 -8.37
CA PRO A 11 15.51 -0.61 -9.33
C PRO A 11 14.32 -1.30 -8.64
N ILE A 12 14.55 -1.90 -7.48
CA ILE A 12 13.54 -2.58 -6.67
C ILE A 12 12.45 -1.61 -6.19
N ALA A 13 12.82 -0.40 -5.77
CA ALA A 13 11.85 0.59 -5.31
C ALA A 13 10.94 1.06 -6.45
N VAL A 14 11.50 1.23 -7.65
CA VAL A 14 10.73 1.57 -8.86
C VAL A 14 9.73 0.47 -9.17
N ILE A 15 10.14 -0.81 -9.10
CA ILE A 15 9.25 -1.94 -9.33
C ILE A 15 8.06 -1.92 -8.36
N PHE A 16 8.30 -1.75 -7.05
CA PHE A 16 7.21 -1.70 -6.07
C PHE A 16 6.21 -0.58 -6.34
N VAL A 17 6.71 0.63 -6.62
CA VAL A 17 5.84 1.78 -6.92
C VAL A 17 5.06 1.55 -8.22
N SER A 18 5.70 1.04 -9.27
CA SER A 18 5.04 0.72 -10.53
C SER A 18 3.94 -0.33 -10.36
N VAL A 19 4.19 -1.39 -9.59
CA VAL A 19 3.19 -2.43 -9.30
C VAL A 19 2.00 -1.83 -8.54
N LEU A 20 2.22 -0.97 -7.55
CA LEU A 20 1.15 -0.31 -6.80
C LEU A 20 0.30 0.61 -7.68
N ILE A 21 0.93 1.39 -8.56
CA ILE A 21 0.21 2.25 -9.51
C ILE A 21 -0.65 1.40 -10.45
N LEU A 22 -0.09 0.34 -11.03
CA LEU A 22 -0.81 -0.56 -11.92
C LEU A 22 -1.98 -1.25 -11.20
N ALA A 23 -1.78 -1.73 -9.98
CA ALA A 23 -2.84 -2.32 -9.17
C ALA A 23 -3.98 -1.33 -8.89
N ASN A 24 -3.65 -0.06 -8.64
CA ASN A 24 -4.66 0.97 -8.40
C ASN A 24 -5.47 1.31 -9.65
N ILE A 25 -4.79 1.46 -10.80
CA ILE A 25 -5.43 1.68 -12.10
C ILE A 25 -6.35 0.49 -12.43
N LEU A 26 -5.89 -0.74 -12.22
CA LEU A 26 -6.70 -1.93 -12.44
C LEU A 26 -7.93 -1.95 -11.54
N ALA A 27 -7.77 -1.67 -10.23
CA ALA A 27 -8.87 -1.64 -9.29
C ALA A 27 -9.94 -0.61 -9.69
N TRP A 28 -9.54 0.60 -10.06
CA TRP A 28 -10.47 1.63 -10.54
C TRP A 28 -11.07 1.31 -11.91
N GLY A 29 -10.31 0.69 -12.81
CA GLY A 29 -10.80 0.22 -14.11
C GLY A 29 -11.90 -0.83 -13.95
N LEU A 30 -11.71 -1.80 -13.06
CA LEU A 30 -12.72 -2.81 -12.70
C LEU A 30 -13.94 -2.16 -12.04
N ALA A 31 -13.73 -1.23 -11.12
CA ALA A 31 -14.82 -0.51 -10.45
C ALA A 31 -15.69 0.26 -11.47
N LEU A 32 -15.07 0.97 -12.42
CA LEU A 32 -15.80 1.68 -13.48
C LEU A 32 -16.51 0.71 -14.43
N GLY A 33 -15.90 -0.42 -14.78
CA GLY A 33 -16.48 -1.42 -15.66
C GLY A 33 -17.73 -2.08 -15.07
N GLU A 34 -17.68 -2.48 -13.79
CA GLU A 34 -18.76 -3.23 -13.13
C GLU A 34 -19.82 -2.32 -12.51
N PHE A 35 -19.38 -1.19 -11.92
CA PHE A 35 -20.25 -0.35 -11.08
C PHE A 35 -20.51 1.04 -11.67
N GLY A 36 -19.92 1.40 -12.81
CA GLY A 36 -20.02 2.74 -13.39
C GLY A 36 -21.44 3.24 -13.66
N ASN A 37 -22.39 2.32 -13.91
CA ASN A 37 -23.80 2.65 -14.12
C ASN A 37 -24.62 2.78 -12.82
N ASN A 38 -24.03 2.51 -11.66
CA ASN A 38 -24.70 2.57 -10.36
C ASN A 38 -23.96 3.53 -9.41
N GLY A 39 -24.53 4.73 -9.24
CA GLY A 39 -23.97 5.75 -8.37
C GLY A 39 -23.77 5.32 -6.91
N ALA A 40 -24.64 4.44 -6.38
CA ALA A 40 -24.51 3.94 -5.01
C ALA A 40 -23.30 3.01 -4.86
N LEU A 41 -23.07 2.09 -5.81
CA LEU A 41 -21.90 1.20 -5.80
C LEU A 41 -20.60 1.96 -6.08
N MET A 42 -20.65 3.05 -6.85
CA MET A 42 -19.51 3.96 -7.01
C MET A 42 -19.20 4.77 -5.76
N ALA A 43 -20.22 5.27 -5.06
CA ALA A 43 -20.02 5.88 -3.75
C ALA A 43 -19.42 4.88 -2.75
N ALA A 44 -19.90 3.64 -2.72
CA ALA A 44 -19.36 2.59 -1.86
C ALA A 44 -17.88 2.28 -2.18
N SER A 45 -17.53 2.15 -3.46
CA SER A 45 -16.14 1.95 -3.92
C SER A 45 -15.22 3.09 -3.47
N LEU A 46 -15.67 4.35 -3.64
CA LEU A 46 -14.92 5.52 -3.23
C LEU A 46 -14.72 5.58 -1.71
N LEU A 47 -15.77 5.26 -0.94
CA LEU A 47 -15.69 5.18 0.51
C LEU A 47 -14.73 4.08 0.94
N ALA A 48 -14.83 2.88 0.37
CA ALA A 48 -13.92 1.77 0.68
C ALA A 48 -12.45 2.16 0.40
N TRP A 49 -12.17 2.80 -0.73
CA TRP A 49 -10.83 3.31 -1.06
C TRP A 49 -10.37 4.39 -0.05
N SER A 50 -11.25 5.32 0.33
CA SER A 50 -10.94 6.40 1.27
C SER A 50 -10.68 5.89 2.69
N TYR A 51 -11.50 4.95 3.18
CA TYR A 51 -11.30 4.31 4.48
C TYR A 51 -10.02 3.47 4.49
N GLY A 52 -9.72 2.77 3.39
CA GLY A 52 -8.46 2.06 3.24
C GLY A 52 -7.24 2.98 3.32
N LEU A 53 -7.29 4.14 2.65
CA LEU A 53 -6.22 5.14 2.74
C LEU A 53 -6.08 5.71 4.14
N ARG A 54 -7.19 6.02 4.82
CA ARG A 54 -7.16 6.49 6.21
C ARG A 54 -6.49 5.47 7.11
N HIS A 55 -6.93 4.21 7.03
CA HIS A 55 -6.39 3.10 7.81
C HIS A 55 -4.89 2.92 7.59
N ALA A 56 -4.40 3.07 6.36
CA ALA A 56 -2.97 2.98 6.06
C ALA A 56 -2.11 4.09 6.70
N VAL A 57 -2.72 5.19 7.15
CA VAL A 57 -2.06 6.35 7.77
C VAL A 57 -2.25 6.34 9.29
N ASP A 58 -2.77 5.25 9.86
CA ASP A 58 -2.90 5.12 11.31
C ASP A 58 -1.53 5.10 12.01
N ALA A 59 -1.49 5.66 13.22
CA ALA A 59 -0.24 5.94 13.92
C ALA A 59 0.55 4.68 14.28
N ASP A 60 -0.13 3.56 14.49
CA ASP A 60 0.48 2.25 14.76
C ASP A 60 1.26 1.73 13.55
N HIS A 61 0.74 1.89 12.33
CA HIS A 61 1.46 1.49 11.11
C HIS A 61 2.69 2.36 10.89
N ILE A 62 2.54 3.67 11.04
CA ILE A 62 3.64 4.62 10.89
C ILE A 62 4.74 4.32 11.92
N ALA A 63 4.37 4.12 13.19
CA ALA A 63 5.32 3.81 14.25
C ALA A 63 6.02 2.47 14.04
N ALA A 64 5.30 1.43 13.60
CA ALA A 64 5.89 0.12 13.32
C ALA A 64 6.91 0.19 12.17
N ILE A 65 6.55 0.84 11.06
CA ILE A 65 7.43 1.00 9.89
C ILE A 65 8.66 1.84 10.24
N ASP A 66 8.49 2.96 10.96
CA ASP A 66 9.60 3.83 11.37
C ASP A 66 10.59 3.10 12.29
N ASN A 67 10.09 2.38 13.31
CA ASN A 67 10.93 1.62 14.23
C ASN A 67 11.80 0.58 13.51
N VAL A 68 11.19 -0.21 12.60
CA VAL A 68 11.92 -1.23 11.83
C VAL A 68 12.92 -0.58 10.86
N THR A 69 12.52 0.52 10.22
CA THR A 69 13.38 1.29 9.31
C THR A 69 14.61 1.81 10.04
N ARG A 70 14.44 2.46 11.20
CA ARG A 70 15.55 2.96 12.03
C ARG A 70 16.46 1.84 12.50
N LYS A 71 15.90 0.72 12.95
CA LYS A 71 16.68 -0.46 13.37
C LYS A 71 17.55 -1.00 12.23
N LEU A 72 16.99 -1.12 11.02
CA LEU A 72 17.74 -1.60 9.85
C LEU A 72 18.83 -0.61 9.43
N MET A 73 18.57 0.70 9.50
CA MET A 73 19.58 1.73 9.22
C MET A 73 20.73 1.70 10.24
N GLN A 74 20.43 1.49 11.52
CA GLN A 74 21.44 1.31 12.57
C GLN A 74 22.33 0.08 12.32
N GLN A 75 21.79 -0.95 11.67
CA GLN A 75 22.54 -2.14 11.24
C GLN A 75 23.27 -1.95 9.89
N GLY A 76 23.30 -0.73 9.34
CA GLY A 76 23.93 -0.42 8.05
C GLY A 76 23.17 -0.98 6.83
N LYS A 77 21.94 -1.47 7.00
CA LYS A 77 21.10 -2.01 5.91
C LYS A 77 20.32 -0.88 5.23
N ARG A 78 19.88 -1.12 3.99
CA ARG A 78 19.01 -0.20 3.23
C ARG A 78 17.54 -0.66 3.31
N PRO A 79 16.67 0.02 4.07
CA PRO A 79 15.31 -0.45 4.36
C PRO A 79 14.26 -0.03 3.30
N PHE A 80 14.51 -0.26 2.01
CA PHE A 80 13.62 0.23 0.93
C PHE A 80 12.27 -0.50 0.81
N SER A 81 12.13 -1.70 1.36
CA SER A 81 10.93 -2.54 1.21
C SER A 81 10.14 -2.77 2.51
N VAL A 82 10.48 -2.08 3.61
CA VAL A 82 9.87 -2.30 4.94
C VAL A 82 8.35 -2.07 4.90
N GLY A 83 7.91 -0.95 4.33
CA GLY A 83 6.48 -0.62 4.24
C GLY A 83 5.69 -1.63 3.41
N ALA A 84 6.26 -2.10 2.29
CA ALA A 84 5.60 -3.09 1.42
C ALA A 84 5.36 -4.42 2.15
N TRP A 85 6.36 -4.92 2.87
CA TRP A 85 6.23 -6.17 3.63
C TRP A 85 5.34 -6.03 4.86
N PHE A 86 5.37 -4.87 5.54
CA PHE A 86 4.44 -4.57 6.64
C PHE A 86 2.99 -4.62 6.15
N SER A 87 2.69 -3.91 5.04
CA SER A 87 1.34 -3.88 4.47
C SER A 87 0.88 -5.27 4.01
N LEU A 88 1.72 -6.03 3.30
CA LEU A 88 1.39 -7.39 2.89
C LEU A 88 1.07 -8.33 4.07
N GLY A 89 1.89 -8.29 5.12
CA GLY A 89 1.68 -9.10 6.31
C GLY A 89 0.39 -8.74 7.04
N HIS A 90 0.17 -7.45 7.30
CA HIS A 90 -1.03 -6.95 7.97
C HIS A 90 -2.30 -7.30 7.19
N SER A 91 -2.31 -7.01 5.88
CA SER A 91 -3.45 -7.32 5.01
C SER A 91 -3.74 -8.82 4.94
N THR A 92 -2.72 -9.68 4.94
CA THR A 92 -2.92 -11.14 4.92
C THR A 92 -3.67 -11.60 6.16
N ILE A 93 -3.28 -11.14 7.35
CA ILE A 93 -3.96 -11.49 8.61
C ILE A 93 -5.39 -10.98 8.61
N VAL A 94 -5.62 -9.75 8.15
CA VAL A 94 -6.99 -9.17 8.06
C VAL A 94 -7.88 -9.96 7.10
N VAL A 95 -7.37 -10.35 5.94
CA VAL A 95 -8.11 -11.17 4.96
C VAL A 95 -8.45 -12.54 5.55
N LEU A 96 -7.47 -13.21 6.16
CA LEU A 96 -7.68 -14.52 6.80
C LEU A 96 -8.69 -14.44 7.94
N ALA A 97 -8.58 -13.43 8.82
CA ALA A 97 -9.51 -13.21 9.90
C ALA A 97 -10.93 -12.92 9.38
N SER A 98 -11.05 -12.11 8.32
CA SER A 98 -12.36 -11.81 7.70
C SER A 98 -12.98 -13.07 7.10
N ALA A 99 -12.20 -13.88 6.38
CA ALA A 99 -12.67 -15.13 5.80
C ALA A 99 -13.03 -16.21 6.84
N ALA A 100 -12.40 -16.18 8.02
CA ALA A 100 -12.71 -17.10 9.11
C ALA A 100 -14.00 -16.73 9.86
N ILE A 101 -14.38 -15.45 9.85
CA ILE A 101 -15.58 -14.94 10.52
C ILE A 101 -16.79 -14.90 9.58
N ALA A 102 -16.57 -14.64 8.29
CA ALA A 102 -17.61 -14.60 7.24
C ALA A 102 -18.23 -15.97 6.97
#